data_AF-A0A1Q7TNT6-F1
#
_entry.id   AF-A0A1Q7TNT6-F1
#
_cell.length_a   1.000
_cell.length_b   1.000
_cell.length_c   1.000
_cell.angle_alpha   90.00
_cell.angle_beta   90.00
_cell.angle_gamma   90.00
#
_symmetry.space_group_name_H-M   'P 1'
#
loop_
_entity.id
_entity.type
_entity.pdbx_description
1 polymer ?
#
loop_
_entity_poly.entity_id
_entity_poly.type
_entity_poly.pdbx_seq_one_letter_code
_entity_poly.pdbx_strand_id
1 'polypeptide(L)'
;MRHEGLSQDFRKHSVLVLVLLLMASALVALSPTAPWAGLSVDAHAAGLANPAALEPHAPIHITGDDGFNTSNGVRGGTGTAAAPYLISDWLVDAALYPNSSAMIWLENTDRHVVVQNCQVIHLDTVGEQFQAFYVGKYPGENMTPIIGPPTIDLTSNVTFLDNDIESRYGYGIQIAEGSSNILAKGNHVAVHPDNVSGRDWIYGINVARSPGTIP
;
A
#
# COMPACT_ATOMS: atom_id res chain seq x y z
N MET A 1 61.14 -50.19 48.21
CA MET A 1 62.05 -49.23 48.87
C MET A 1 62.21 -48.07 47.89
N ARG A 2 61.50 -46.92 48.03
CA ARG A 2 61.97 -45.66 48.68
C ARG A 2 63.42 -45.29 48.27
N HIS A 3 63.82 -44.12 47.75
CA HIS A 3 63.32 -42.73 47.67
C HIS A 3 64.09 -41.98 46.53
N GLU A 4 63.42 -40.99 45.88
CA GLU A 4 63.80 -39.57 45.57
C GLU A 4 65.26 -39.17 45.20
N GLY A 5 65.56 -38.17 44.37
CA GLY A 5 64.76 -37.13 43.71
C GLY A 5 65.66 -36.08 43.00
N LEU A 6 65.03 -35.29 42.13
CA LEU A 6 65.25 -33.87 41.77
C LEU A 6 66.68 -33.32 41.53
N SER A 7 66.91 -32.79 40.32
CA SER A 7 67.66 -31.54 40.13
C SER A 7 67.05 -30.72 39.00
N GLN A 8 66.39 -29.63 39.39
CA GLN A 8 66.06 -28.49 38.56
C GLN A 8 67.35 -27.78 38.08
N ASP A 9 67.18 -26.88 37.11
CA ASP A 9 67.86 -25.58 37.07
C ASP A 9 69.29 -25.48 36.48
N PHE A 10 69.52 -26.06 35.29
CA PHE A 10 70.68 -25.68 34.47
C PHE A 10 70.28 -24.80 33.28
N ARG A 11 70.32 -23.50 33.55
CA ARG A 11 70.82 -22.46 32.66
C ARG A 11 69.89 -21.95 31.55
N LYS A 12 69.18 -20.89 31.94
CA LYS A 12 69.09 -19.62 31.22
C LYS A 12 70.40 -19.27 30.47
N HIS A 13 70.28 -18.50 29.38
CA HIS A 13 71.28 -18.16 28.34
C HIS A 13 71.14 -19.13 27.14
N SER A 14 70.31 -18.83 26.16
CA SER A 14 70.70 -17.87 25.12
C SER A 14 69.50 -17.09 24.59
N VAL A 15 69.38 -15.86 25.07
CA VAL A 15 68.72 -14.78 24.35
C VAL A 15 69.63 -14.42 23.17
N LEU A 16 69.24 -14.74 21.93
CA LEU A 16 69.68 -13.98 20.76
C LEU A 16 68.76 -14.29 19.56
N VAL A 17 67.80 -13.38 19.35
CA VAL A 17 67.49 -12.75 18.07
C VAL A 17 67.73 -13.59 16.81
N LEU A 18 66.66 -14.16 16.24
CA LEU A 18 66.59 -14.47 14.81
C LEU A 18 65.25 -14.00 14.23
N VAL A 19 65.23 -12.70 13.92
CA VAL A 19 64.69 -12.07 12.70
C VAL A 19 63.49 -12.77 12.03
N LEU A 20 62.30 -12.18 12.26
CA LEU A 20 61.34 -11.72 11.25
C LEU A 20 61.46 -12.35 9.84
N LEU A 21 60.55 -13.27 9.52
CA LEU A 21 60.12 -13.50 8.14
C LEU A 21 58.59 -13.56 8.10
N LEU A 22 58.02 -12.48 7.57
CA LEU A 22 56.64 -12.35 7.14
C LEU A 22 56.30 -13.45 6.12
N MET A 23 55.07 -13.98 6.18
CA MET A 23 54.09 -13.90 5.09
C MET A 23 52.77 -14.55 5.54
N ALA A 24 51.68 -13.81 5.31
CA ALA A 24 50.30 -14.13 5.66
C ALA A 24 49.71 -15.24 4.77
N SER A 25 48.79 -16.06 5.31
CA SER A 25 47.74 -16.75 4.54
C SER A 25 46.65 -17.33 5.45
N ALA A 26 45.48 -16.69 5.38
CA ALA A 26 44.11 -17.18 5.62
C ALA A 26 43.82 -18.17 6.77
N LEU A 27 43.27 -17.62 7.87
CA LEU A 27 42.44 -18.36 8.83
C LEU A 27 40.97 -18.22 8.41
N VAL A 28 40.40 -19.21 7.71
CA VAL A 28 38.95 -19.30 7.53
C VAL A 28 38.38 -20.03 8.74
N ALA A 29 37.96 -19.28 9.75
CA ALA A 29 37.13 -19.80 10.81
C ALA A 29 35.70 -19.94 10.25
N LEU A 30 35.18 -21.17 10.16
CA LEU A 30 33.75 -21.39 9.95
C LEU A 30 33.01 -20.86 11.18
N SER A 31 32.31 -19.75 11.02
CA SER A 31 31.37 -19.21 12.00
C SER A 31 30.27 -20.24 12.30
N PRO A 32 29.74 -20.28 13.54
CA PRO A 32 28.63 -21.15 13.89
C PRO A 32 27.39 -20.75 13.06
N THR A 33 26.68 -21.74 12.53
CA THR A 33 25.39 -21.54 11.86
C THR A 33 24.44 -20.85 12.81
N ALA A 34 24.14 -19.58 12.54
CA ALA A 34 23.07 -18.87 13.22
C ALA A 34 21.77 -19.65 13.00
N PRO A 35 20.94 -19.86 14.04
CA PRO A 35 19.58 -20.30 13.81
C PRO A 35 18.93 -19.23 12.94
N TRP A 36 18.28 -19.65 11.85
CA TRP A 36 17.34 -18.79 11.15
C TRP A 36 16.24 -18.49 12.15
N ALA A 37 16.42 -17.43 12.92
CA ALA A 37 15.32 -16.66 13.44
C ALA A 37 14.47 -16.37 12.21
N GLY A 38 13.32 -17.03 12.11
CA GLY A 38 12.30 -16.61 11.19
C GLY A 38 12.03 -15.17 11.59
N LEU A 39 12.54 -14.24 10.79
CA LEU A 39 12.21 -12.84 10.91
C LEU A 39 10.69 -12.83 11.04
N SER A 40 10.18 -12.48 12.23
CA SER A 40 8.90 -11.82 12.27
C SER A 40 9.10 -10.62 11.38
N VAL A 41 8.63 -10.73 10.14
CA VAL A 41 8.38 -9.54 9.35
C VAL A 41 7.30 -8.85 10.16
N ASP A 42 7.73 -7.93 11.02
CA ASP A 42 6.88 -6.92 11.61
C ASP A 42 6.39 -6.08 10.44
N ALA A 43 5.46 -6.65 9.67
CA ALA A 43 4.63 -5.94 8.74
C ALA A 43 3.72 -5.09 9.63
N HIS A 44 4.21 -3.90 9.97
CA HIS A 44 3.37 -2.75 9.65
C HIS A 44 3.06 -2.93 8.17
N ALA A 45 1.96 -3.62 7.84
CA ALA A 45 1.57 -3.74 6.46
C ALA A 45 1.30 -2.31 6.01
N ALA A 46 2.25 -1.74 5.29
CA ALA A 46 2.00 -0.84 4.20
C ALA A 46 0.66 -0.10 4.33
N GLY A 47 0.52 0.81 5.29
CA GLY A 47 -0.68 1.64 5.45
C GLY A 47 -1.92 1.00 6.09
N LEU A 48 -2.02 -0.31 6.32
CA LEU A 48 -3.20 -0.94 6.95
C LEU A 48 -3.22 -0.80 8.48
N ALA A 49 -4.41 -0.55 9.02
CA ALA A 49 -4.63 -0.51 10.47
C ALA A 49 -4.68 -1.92 11.12
N ASN A 50 -5.23 -2.92 10.42
CA ASN A 50 -5.34 -4.30 10.89
C ASN A 50 -5.41 -5.30 9.71
N PRO A 51 -4.26 -5.78 9.21
CA PRO A 51 -4.21 -6.69 8.06
C PRO A 51 -4.93 -8.03 8.30
N ALA A 52 -5.00 -8.50 9.55
CA ALA A 52 -5.62 -9.78 9.89
C ALA A 52 -7.16 -9.76 9.80
N ALA A 53 -7.77 -8.58 9.67
CA ALA A 53 -9.23 -8.43 9.51
C ALA A 53 -9.69 -8.42 8.04
N LEU A 54 -8.76 -8.44 7.08
CA LEU A 54 -9.08 -8.38 5.66
C LEU A 54 -9.88 -9.61 5.21
N GLU A 55 -10.98 -9.36 4.52
CA GLU A 55 -11.79 -10.37 3.85
C GLU A 55 -11.86 -10.10 2.34
N PRO A 56 -11.86 -11.13 1.48
CA PRO A 56 -12.03 -10.93 0.03
C PRO A 56 -13.36 -10.27 -0.32
N HIS A 57 -13.34 -9.27 -1.20
CA HIS A 57 -14.55 -8.66 -1.78
C HIS A 57 -14.36 -8.41 -3.28
N ALA A 58 -15.47 -8.45 -4.03
CA ALA A 58 -15.49 -7.97 -5.42
C ALA A 58 -15.30 -6.44 -5.46
N PRO A 59 -15.10 -5.81 -6.64
CA PRO A 59 -15.08 -4.36 -6.73
C PRO A 59 -16.36 -3.75 -6.16
N ILE A 60 -16.20 -2.65 -5.43
CA ILE A 60 -17.29 -1.90 -4.81
C ILE A 60 -17.53 -0.65 -5.65
N HIS A 61 -18.72 -0.52 -6.23
CA HIS A 61 -19.12 0.68 -6.96
C HIS A 61 -20.43 1.22 -6.38
N ILE A 62 -20.35 2.38 -5.75
CA ILE A 62 -21.47 3.12 -5.18
C ILE A 62 -21.80 4.27 -6.14
N THR A 63 -22.89 4.14 -6.87
CA THR A 63 -23.35 5.12 -7.88
C THR A 63 -24.23 6.25 -7.30
N GLY A 64 -24.48 6.22 -5.99
CA GLY A 64 -25.25 7.20 -5.23
C GLY A 64 -25.68 6.67 -3.86
N ASP A 65 -26.39 7.49 -3.09
CA ASP A 65 -26.74 7.22 -1.68
C ASP A 65 -27.40 5.85 -1.42
N ASP A 66 -28.29 5.40 -2.31
CA ASP A 66 -28.99 4.11 -2.16
C ASP A 66 -28.05 2.90 -2.32
N GLY A 67 -26.85 3.13 -2.86
CA GLY A 67 -25.81 2.13 -3.01
C GLY A 67 -25.13 1.76 -1.68
N PHE A 68 -25.25 2.57 -0.62
CA PHE A 68 -24.62 2.27 0.66
C PHE A 68 -25.35 1.17 1.44
N ASN A 69 -24.99 -0.08 1.15
CA ASN A 69 -25.56 -1.27 1.76
C ASN A 69 -24.50 -2.36 1.97
N THR A 70 -24.85 -3.41 2.70
CA THR A 70 -23.91 -4.49 3.06
C THR A 70 -23.39 -5.28 1.86
N SER A 71 -24.18 -5.43 0.78
CA SER A 71 -23.70 -6.08 -0.46
C SER A 71 -22.65 -5.25 -1.20
N ASN A 72 -22.63 -3.94 -0.97
CA ASN A 72 -21.62 -3.03 -1.51
C ASN A 72 -20.55 -2.71 -0.45
N GLY A 73 -20.27 -3.65 0.46
CA GLY A 73 -19.15 -3.57 1.40
C GLY A 73 -19.34 -2.62 2.58
N VAL A 74 -20.53 -2.05 2.81
CA VAL A 74 -20.78 -1.22 4.00
C VAL A 74 -20.90 -2.11 5.24
N ARG A 75 -20.04 -1.87 6.24
CA ARG A 75 -19.99 -2.58 7.52
C ARG A 75 -20.59 -1.80 8.69
N GLY A 76 -20.90 -0.52 8.50
CA GLY A 76 -21.54 0.29 9.54
C GLY A 76 -21.81 1.74 9.13
N GLY A 77 -22.42 2.48 10.05
CA GLY A 77 -22.73 3.91 9.88
C GLY A 77 -24.05 4.19 9.16
N THR A 78 -24.37 5.49 9.04
CA THR A 78 -25.61 6.00 8.43
C THR A 78 -25.35 7.14 7.43
N GLY A 79 -24.08 7.36 7.07
CA GLY A 79 -23.68 8.42 6.13
C GLY A 79 -23.73 9.84 6.70
N THR A 80 -23.91 10.00 8.02
CA THR A 80 -23.90 11.31 8.69
C THR A 80 -22.50 11.65 9.17
N ALA A 81 -22.20 12.93 9.40
CA ALA A 81 -20.88 13.34 9.92
C ALA A 81 -20.49 12.64 11.24
N ALA A 82 -21.47 12.36 12.10
CA ALA A 82 -21.26 11.67 13.38
C ALA A 82 -21.20 10.14 13.24
N ALA A 83 -21.75 9.59 12.15
CA ALA A 83 -21.72 8.16 11.84
C ALA A 83 -21.54 7.96 10.32
N PRO A 84 -20.32 8.19 9.78
CA PRO A 84 -20.03 7.99 8.37
C PRO A 84 -20.30 6.54 7.95
N TYR A 85 -20.69 6.31 6.71
CA TYR A 85 -20.67 4.94 6.18
C TYR A 85 -19.25 4.38 6.24
N LEU A 86 -19.13 3.17 6.76
CA LEU A 86 -17.86 2.49 6.93
C LEU A 86 -17.73 1.37 5.90
N ILE A 87 -16.82 1.55 4.94
CA ILE A 87 -16.36 0.49 4.04
C ILE A 87 -14.99 0.08 4.55
N SER A 88 -14.87 -1.11 5.16
CA SER A 88 -13.63 -1.49 5.83
C SER A 88 -13.24 -2.94 5.71
N ASP A 89 -11.93 -3.18 5.89
CA ASP A 89 -11.32 -4.51 5.98
C ASP A 89 -11.62 -5.41 4.77
N TRP A 90 -11.63 -4.81 3.57
CA TRP A 90 -11.78 -5.54 2.32
C TRP A 90 -10.46 -5.69 1.58
N LEU A 91 -10.20 -6.91 1.11
CA LEU A 91 -9.15 -7.22 0.15
C LEU A 91 -9.78 -7.39 -1.23
N VAL A 92 -9.35 -6.59 -2.20
CA VAL A 92 -9.75 -6.73 -3.60
C VAL A 92 -8.55 -7.17 -4.42
N ASP A 93 -8.62 -8.38 -4.98
CA ASP A 93 -7.64 -8.87 -5.95
C ASP A 93 -8.07 -8.43 -7.36
N ALA A 94 -7.41 -7.38 -7.87
CA ALA A 94 -7.78 -6.77 -9.14
C ALA A 94 -7.55 -7.71 -10.34
N ALA A 95 -6.68 -8.72 -10.25
CA ALA A 95 -6.47 -9.67 -11.32
C ALA A 95 -7.74 -10.51 -11.64
N LEU A 96 -8.66 -10.63 -10.68
CA LEU A 96 -9.94 -11.32 -10.85
C LEU A 96 -10.99 -10.46 -11.60
N TYR A 97 -10.74 -9.15 -11.76
CA TYR A 97 -11.71 -8.18 -12.28
C TYR A 97 -11.11 -7.30 -13.40
N PRO A 98 -10.63 -7.90 -14.50
CA PRO A 98 -9.88 -7.18 -15.55
C PRO A 98 -10.70 -6.10 -16.29
N ASN A 99 -12.03 -6.15 -16.17
CA ASN A 99 -12.96 -5.23 -16.83
C ASN A 99 -13.58 -4.20 -15.86
N SER A 100 -13.09 -4.11 -14.63
CA SER A 100 -13.56 -3.10 -13.66
C SER A 100 -12.68 -1.88 -13.71
N SER A 101 -13.27 -0.69 -13.87
CA SER A 101 -12.48 0.54 -14.04
C SER A 101 -11.81 1.04 -12.78
N ALA A 102 -12.41 0.72 -11.63
CA ALA A 102 -11.88 0.93 -10.30
C ALA A 102 -12.29 -0.21 -9.36
N MET A 103 -11.51 -0.42 -8.29
CA MET A 103 -11.77 -1.47 -7.29
C MET A 103 -12.69 -0.97 -6.18
N ILE A 104 -12.54 0.29 -5.76
CA ILE A 104 -13.51 0.97 -4.90
C ILE A 104 -13.85 2.32 -5.55
N TRP A 105 -15.10 2.50 -5.95
CA TRP A 105 -15.57 3.69 -6.64
C TRP A 105 -16.80 4.27 -5.94
N LEU A 106 -16.70 5.52 -5.51
CA LEU A 106 -17.79 6.28 -4.92
C LEU A 106 -18.14 7.48 -5.81
N GLU A 107 -19.40 7.64 -6.15
CA GLU A 107 -19.88 8.78 -6.93
C GLU A 107 -21.29 9.25 -6.51
N ASN A 108 -21.64 10.48 -6.90
CA ASN A 108 -22.98 11.07 -6.72
C ASN A 108 -23.51 11.00 -5.28
N THR A 109 -22.68 11.43 -4.32
CA THR A 109 -23.04 11.44 -2.90
C THR A 109 -22.36 12.57 -2.13
N ASP A 110 -23.10 13.19 -1.21
CA ASP A 110 -22.57 14.10 -0.20
C ASP A 110 -22.52 13.46 1.19
N ARG A 111 -22.78 12.16 1.30
CA ARG A 111 -22.72 11.42 2.55
C ARG A 111 -21.29 11.33 3.06
N HIS A 112 -21.16 11.28 4.38
CA HIS A 112 -19.86 11.03 4.99
C HIS A 112 -19.50 9.56 4.84
N VAL A 113 -18.34 9.28 4.26
CA VAL A 113 -17.84 7.93 4.03
C VAL A 113 -16.41 7.81 4.53
N VAL A 114 -16.11 6.70 5.20
CA VAL A 114 -14.75 6.29 5.53
C VAL A 114 -14.47 4.96 4.84
N VAL A 115 -13.50 4.96 3.94
CA VAL A 115 -12.90 3.76 3.37
C VAL A 115 -11.62 3.50 4.13
N GLN A 116 -11.58 2.42 4.92
CA GLN A 116 -10.43 2.16 5.79
C GLN A 116 -9.97 0.71 5.84
N ASN A 117 -8.67 0.52 6.08
CA ASN A 117 -8.09 -0.81 6.20
C ASN A 117 -8.43 -1.71 5.01
N CYS A 118 -8.61 -1.13 3.81
CA CYS A 118 -8.84 -1.89 2.59
C CYS A 118 -7.51 -2.06 1.84
N GLN A 119 -7.37 -3.21 1.17
CA GLN A 119 -6.20 -3.55 0.38
C GLN A 119 -6.59 -3.82 -1.07
N VAL A 120 -5.83 -3.27 -2.02
CA VAL A 120 -5.89 -3.63 -3.43
C VAL A 120 -4.56 -4.26 -3.85
N ILE A 121 -4.62 -5.47 -4.39
CA ILE A 121 -3.45 -6.21 -4.90
C ILE A 121 -3.63 -6.55 -6.38
N HIS A 122 -2.51 -6.84 -7.04
CA HIS A 122 -2.45 -7.25 -8.45
C HIS A 122 -3.18 -6.31 -9.42
N LEU A 123 -3.12 -4.99 -9.16
CA LEU A 123 -3.61 -3.95 -10.06
C LEU A 123 -2.62 -3.75 -11.22
N ASP A 124 -2.50 -4.80 -12.02
CA ASP A 124 -1.45 -5.00 -13.01
C ASP A 124 -2.05 -5.35 -14.39
N THR A 125 -3.36 -5.48 -14.50
CA THR A 125 -3.95 -5.99 -15.74
C THR A 125 -4.13 -4.88 -16.76
N VAL A 126 -3.63 -5.12 -17.98
CA VAL A 126 -3.91 -4.27 -19.14
C VAL A 126 -5.37 -4.48 -19.54
N GLY A 127 -6.22 -3.51 -19.18
CA GLY A 127 -7.66 -3.52 -19.41
C GLY A 127 -8.26 -2.16 -19.08
N GLU A 128 -9.51 -2.16 -18.61
CA GLU A 128 -10.25 -0.95 -18.23
C GLU A 128 -9.88 -0.42 -16.84
N GLN A 129 -9.00 -1.10 -16.10
CA GLN A 129 -8.56 -0.71 -14.74
C GLN A 129 -7.76 0.60 -14.77
N PHE A 130 -8.40 1.75 -14.57
CA PHE A 130 -7.68 3.02 -14.56
C PHE A 130 -7.17 3.39 -13.16
N GLN A 131 -7.81 2.90 -12.09
CA GLN A 131 -7.61 3.37 -10.72
C GLN A 131 -7.81 2.24 -9.70
N ALA A 132 -7.16 2.29 -8.53
CA ALA A 132 -7.52 1.41 -7.42
C ALA A 132 -8.78 1.97 -6.74
N PHE A 133 -8.69 3.18 -6.20
CA PHE A 133 -9.81 3.90 -5.60
C PHE A 133 -10.20 5.12 -6.43
N TYR A 134 -11.49 5.38 -6.55
CA TYR A 134 -12.02 6.51 -7.29
C TYR A 134 -13.14 7.22 -6.55
N VAL A 135 -13.09 8.55 -6.56
CA VAL A 135 -14.16 9.43 -6.10
C VAL A 135 -14.57 10.38 -7.23
N GLY A 136 -15.87 10.43 -7.51
CA GLY A 136 -16.48 11.24 -8.57
C GLY A 136 -16.59 10.51 -9.91
N LYS A 137 -16.87 11.25 -11.00
CA LYS A 137 -17.13 10.69 -12.34
C LYS A 137 -15.99 10.87 -13.32
N TYR A 138 -15.95 10.00 -14.34
CA TYR A 138 -14.96 10.09 -15.42
C TYR A 138 -15.05 11.42 -16.18
N PRO A 139 -13.91 12.08 -16.50
CA PRO A 139 -13.90 13.27 -17.34
C PRO A 139 -14.54 12.98 -18.71
N GLY A 140 -15.63 13.69 -19.05
CA GLY A 140 -16.40 13.47 -20.27
C GLY A 140 -17.80 12.90 -20.05
N GLU A 141 -18.07 12.30 -18.90
CA GLU A 141 -19.43 11.95 -18.46
C GLU A 141 -20.18 13.15 -17.85
N ASN A 142 -19.45 14.25 -17.60
CA ASN A 142 -19.99 15.57 -17.28
C ASN A 142 -20.60 16.22 -18.54
N MET A 143 -21.63 15.58 -19.12
CA MET A 143 -22.38 16.12 -20.25
C MET A 143 -23.23 17.31 -19.79
N THR A 144 -22.99 18.53 -20.26
CA THR A 144 -24.01 19.59 -20.25
C THR A 144 -23.91 20.47 -21.49
N PRO A 145 -25.06 20.87 -22.10
CA PRO A 145 -25.94 21.88 -21.50
C PRO A 145 -27.46 21.56 -21.40
N ILE A 146 -28.00 21.87 -20.21
CA ILE A 146 -29.29 22.55 -19.89
C ILE A 146 -30.63 21.85 -20.17
N ILE A 147 -31.25 21.30 -19.11
CA ILE A 147 -32.44 21.92 -18.48
C ILE A 147 -32.23 21.95 -16.95
N GLY A 148 -31.73 23.07 -16.42
CA GLY A 148 -31.83 23.45 -15.00
C GLY A 148 -30.61 23.14 -14.09
N PRO A 149 -30.25 24.07 -13.17
CA PRO A 149 -29.27 23.82 -12.10
C PRO A 149 -29.90 23.11 -10.88
N PRO A 150 -29.12 22.35 -10.06
CA PRO A 150 -27.66 22.18 -10.11
C PRO A 150 -27.22 20.76 -10.51
N THR A 151 -26.34 20.61 -11.50
CA THR A 151 -25.79 19.31 -11.95
C THR A 151 -24.26 19.37 -12.09
N ILE A 152 -23.59 19.47 -10.95
CA ILE A 152 -22.23 18.93 -10.79
C ILE A 152 -22.42 17.68 -9.94
N ASP A 153 -21.93 16.52 -10.39
CA ASP A 153 -21.82 15.35 -9.51
C ASP A 153 -20.71 15.62 -8.49
N LEU A 154 -21.10 16.28 -7.40
CA LEU A 154 -20.23 16.61 -6.28
C LEU A 154 -20.16 15.38 -5.38
N THR A 155 -19.14 14.55 -5.59
CA THR A 155 -18.83 13.53 -4.58
C THR A 155 -18.02 14.18 -3.48
N SER A 156 -18.52 14.14 -2.25
CA SER A 156 -17.86 14.82 -1.14
C SER A 156 -17.84 14.02 0.13
N ASN A 157 -17.07 14.49 1.12
CA ASN A 157 -17.02 13.96 2.47
C ASN A 157 -16.48 12.52 2.56
N VAL A 158 -15.53 12.15 1.69
CA VAL A 158 -14.87 10.84 1.69
C VAL A 158 -13.52 10.91 2.37
N THR A 159 -13.27 9.99 3.30
CA THR A 159 -11.97 9.76 3.91
C THR A 159 -11.41 8.41 3.49
N PHE A 160 -10.23 8.41 2.88
CA PHE A 160 -9.39 7.22 2.70
C PHE A 160 -8.42 7.16 3.87
N LEU A 161 -8.62 6.20 4.77
CA LEU A 161 -7.85 6.06 6.01
C LEU A 161 -7.14 4.71 6.08
N ASP A 162 -5.83 4.70 6.25
CA ASP A 162 -5.07 3.49 6.55
C ASP A 162 -5.37 2.34 5.56
N ASN A 163 -5.31 2.63 4.25
CA ASN A 163 -5.46 1.65 3.18
C ASN A 163 -4.10 1.29 2.55
N ASP A 164 -4.05 0.15 1.87
CA ASP A 164 -2.88 -0.31 1.13
C ASP A 164 -3.21 -0.55 -0.34
N ILE A 165 -2.45 0.09 -1.22
CA ILE A 165 -2.63 -0.05 -2.66
C ILE A 165 -1.28 -0.34 -3.30
N GLU A 166 -1.18 -1.49 -3.96
CA GLU A 166 -0.11 -1.79 -4.89
C GLU A 166 -0.63 -1.66 -6.33
N SER A 167 0.00 -0.77 -7.11
CA SER A 167 -0.39 -0.54 -8.50
C SER A 167 0.79 -0.60 -9.45
N ARG A 168 0.63 -1.41 -10.52
CA ARG A 168 1.54 -1.45 -11.68
C ARG A 168 0.86 -0.97 -12.96
N TYR A 169 -0.39 -0.50 -12.90
CA TYR A 169 -1.14 -0.11 -14.11
C TYR A 169 -1.95 1.18 -13.95
N GLY A 170 -2.76 1.30 -12.89
CA GLY A 170 -3.68 2.43 -12.68
C GLY A 170 -3.21 3.44 -11.63
N TYR A 171 -3.91 4.57 -11.51
CA TYR A 171 -3.73 5.46 -10.36
C TYR A 171 -4.02 4.72 -9.06
N GLY A 172 -3.35 5.09 -7.96
CA GLY A 172 -3.74 4.55 -6.65
C GLY A 172 -5.09 5.11 -6.22
N ILE A 173 -5.13 6.40 -5.89
CA ILE A 173 -6.37 7.12 -5.55
C ILE A 173 -6.58 8.23 -6.58
N GLN A 174 -7.69 8.17 -7.31
CA GLN A 174 -8.15 9.26 -8.15
C GLN A 174 -9.25 10.05 -7.44
N ILE A 175 -9.12 11.36 -7.49
CA ILE A 175 -10.16 12.30 -7.13
C ILE A 175 -10.57 13.04 -8.41
N ALA A 176 -11.81 12.86 -8.85
CA ALA A 176 -12.35 13.54 -10.03
C ALA A 176 -12.58 15.02 -9.75
N GLU A 177 -12.66 15.80 -10.82
CA GLU A 177 -13.09 17.19 -10.76
C GLU A 177 -14.47 17.32 -10.10
N GLY A 178 -14.67 18.43 -9.38
CA GLY A 178 -15.92 18.70 -8.64
C GLY A 178 -15.99 17.99 -7.29
N SER A 179 -15.19 16.95 -7.06
CA SER A 179 -15.14 16.30 -5.76
C SER A 179 -14.53 17.21 -4.70
N SER A 180 -15.07 17.19 -3.49
CA SER A 180 -14.67 18.13 -2.43
C SER A 180 -14.67 17.50 -1.04
N ASN A 181 -13.95 18.10 -0.09
CA ASN A 181 -13.77 17.56 1.26
C ASN A 181 -13.31 16.09 1.27
N ILE A 182 -12.27 15.78 0.49
CA ILE A 182 -11.66 14.46 0.41
C ILE A 182 -10.40 14.45 1.27
N LEU A 183 -10.30 13.50 2.19
CA LEU A 183 -9.15 13.32 3.06
C LEU A 183 -8.47 11.99 2.78
N ALA A 184 -7.18 12.01 2.41
CA ALA A 184 -6.34 10.81 2.37
C ALA A 184 -5.35 10.87 3.52
N LYS A 185 -5.43 9.92 4.46
CA LYS A 185 -4.59 9.88 5.67
C LYS A 185 -4.11 8.46 5.94
N GLY A 186 -2.82 8.30 6.24
CA GLY A 186 -2.26 7.01 6.68
C GLY A 186 -2.18 5.92 5.61
N ASN A 187 -2.70 6.17 4.39
CA ASN A 187 -2.63 5.20 3.29
C ASN A 187 -1.18 5.00 2.82
N HIS A 188 -0.87 3.76 2.45
CA HIS A 188 0.27 3.42 1.63
C HIS A 188 -0.17 3.21 0.20
N VAL A 189 0.50 3.88 -0.73
CA VAL A 189 0.23 3.74 -2.16
C VAL A 189 1.55 3.54 -2.88
N ALA A 190 1.82 2.30 -3.24
CA ALA A 190 2.99 1.92 -4.03
C ALA A 190 2.62 1.93 -5.51
N VAL A 191 3.24 2.86 -6.26
CA VAL A 191 3.24 2.83 -7.72
C VAL A 191 4.58 2.30 -8.18
N HIS A 192 4.55 1.20 -8.91
CA HIS A 192 5.75 0.50 -9.32
C HIS A 192 6.39 1.10 -10.58
N PRO A 193 7.73 1.24 -10.63
CA PRO A 193 8.44 1.80 -11.79
C PRO A 193 8.45 0.85 -13.00
N ASP A 194 8.34 -0.46 -12.76
CA ASP A 194 8.14 -1.50 -13.77
C ASP A 194 6.65 -1.66 -14.11
N ASN A 195 5.95 -0.53 -14.22
CA ASN A 195 4.55 -0.51 -14.58
C ASN A 195 4.35 -1.17 -15.96
N VAL A 196 3.28 -1.95 -16.09
CA VAL A 196 2.96 -2.70 -17.31
C VAL A 196 2.06 -1.92 -18.26
N SER A 197 1.63 -0.72 -17.84
CA SER A 197 0.80 0.14 -18.67
C SER A 197 1.57 0.76 -19.85
N GLY A 198 2.89 0.91 -19.71
CA GLY A 198 3.71 1.70 -20.63
C GLY A 198 3.37 3.21 -20.60
N ARG A 199 2.67 3.66 -19.55
CA ARG A 199 2.21 5.04 -19.37
C ARG A 199 3.06 5.76 -18.36
N ASP A 200 3.45 6.98 -18.68
CA ASP A 200 4.30 7.83 -17.84
C ASP A 200 3.50 8.65 -16.82
N TRP A 201 2.18 8.45 -16.75
CA TRP A 201 1.27 9.28 -15.96
C TRP A 201 0.63 8.56 -14.76
N ILE A 202 1.19 7.44 -14.31
CA ILE A 202 0.67 6.79 -13.09
C ILE A 202 1.14 7.57 -11.85
N TYR A 203 0.17 7.99 -11.05
CA TYR A 203 0.41 8.66 -9.77
C TYR A 203 -0.23 7.88 -8.62
N GLY A 204 0.42 7.90 -7.45
CA GLY A 204 -0.15 7.31 -6.25
C GLY A 204 -1.47 7.98 -5.87
N ILE A 205 -1.51 9.31 -5.88
CA ILE A 205 -2.74 10.08 -5.73
C ILE A 205 -2.80 11.12 -6.85
N ASN A 206 -3.89 11.13 -7.61
CA ASN A 206 -4.15 12.12 -8.66
C ASN A 206 -5.41 12.91 -8.34
N VAL A 207 -5.34 14.23 -8.48
CA VAL A 207 -6.48 15.13 -8.33
C VAL A 207 -6.71 15.81 -9.67
N ALA A 208 -7.79 15.44 -10.34
CA ALA A 208 -8.13 16.00 -11.63
C ALA A 208 -8.61 17.45 -11.47
N ARG A 209 -8.01 18.34 -12.26
CA ARG A 209 -8.57 19.67 -12.57
C ARG A 209 -8.95 19.67 -14.05
N SER A 210 -10.08 20.23 -14.42
CA SER A 210 -10.25 20.59 -15.83
C SER A 210 -9.30 21.76 -16.12
N PRO A 211 -8.48 21.70 -17.19
CA PRO A 211 -8.10 22.92 -17.87
C PRO A 211 -9.40 23.48 -18.43
N GLY A 212 -9.99 24.44 -17.72
CA GLY A 212 -11.20 25.13 -18.16
C GLY A 212 -11.10 25.45 -19.65
N THR A 213 -12.21 25.28 -20.37
CA THR A 213 -12.35 25.68 -21.76
C THR A 213 -11.64 27.01 -21.96
N ILE A 214 -10.60 27.01 -22.78
CA ILE A 214 -9.94 28.24 -23.21
C ILE A 214 -11.06 29.12 -23.81
N PRO A 215 -11.18 30.40 -23.38
CA PRO A 215 -12.21 31.31 -23.87
C PRO A 215 -12.18 31.46 -25.39
#